data_AF-A0A919GXQ2-F1
#
_entry.id   AF-A0A919GXQ2-F1
#
_cell.length_a   1.000
_cell.length_b   1.000
_cell.length_c   1.000
_cell.angle_alpha   90.00
_cell.angle_beta   90.00
_cell.angle_gamma   90.00
#
_symmetry.space_group_name_H-M   'P 1'
#
loop_
_entity.id
_entity.type
_entity.pdbx_description
1 polymer ?
#
loop_
_entity_poly.entity_id
_entity_poly.type
_entity_poly.pdbx_seq_one_letter_code
_entity_poly.pdbx_strand_id
1 'polypeptide(L)'
;MDVLVEVVVYALVALPVAALTRKVVARRAAGRNASAAAGAVVAVPCQARWRQGARRRTFVPGKLRPGPDGTGAVFKAPLRRAVVLPVGGRAAVRESWRPGMRVLEYRAPGGERIDFQVYDAEADRTARLLGIPDPADYA
;
A
#
# COMPACT_ATOMS: atom_id res chain seq x y z
N MET A 1 -8.21 -2.74 -42.12
CA MET A 1 -8.74 -1.42 -41.71
C MET A 1 -9.59 -1.55 -40.45
N ASP A 2 -10.43 -2.58 -40.33
CA ASP A 2 -11.21 -2.92 -39.12
C ASP A 2 -10.39 -2.98 -37.82
N VAL A 3 -9.28 -3.73 -37.81
CA VAL A 3 -8.46 -3.93 -36.60
C VAL A 3 -7.91 -2.61 -36.05
N LEU A 4 -7.61 -1.64 -36.91
CA LEU A 4 -7.07 -0.33 -36.51
C LEU A 4 -8.16 0.54 -35.87
N VAL A 5 -9.37 0.51 -36.43
CA VAL A 5 -10.53 1.23 -35.87
C VAL A 5 -10.94 0.61 -34.53
N GLU A 6 -10.96 -0.71 -34.43
CA GLU A 6 -11.30 -1.43 -33.20
C GLU A 6 -10.29 -1.12 -32.07
N VAL A 7 -8.99 -1.13 -32.37
CA VAL A 7 -7.94 -0.75 -31.40
C VAL A 7 -8.08 0.71 -30.95
N VAL A 8 -8.39 1.63 -31.87
CA VAL A 8 -8.61 3.05 -31.55
C VAL A 8 -9.83 3.23 -30.64
N VAL A 9 -10.93 2.53 -30.92
CA VAL A 9 -12.14 2.57 -30.07
C VAL A 9 -11.85 2.01 -28.68
N TYR A 10 -11.15 0.87 -28.58
CA TYR A 10 -10.75 0.34 -27.28
C TYR A 10 -9.83 1.30 -26.52
N ALA A 11 -8.87 1.93 -27.19
CA ALA A 11 -8.01 2.93 -26.55
C ALA A 11 -8.81 4.14 -26.05
N LEU A 12 -9.74 4.65 -26.85
CA LEU A 12 -10.60 5.78 -26.51
C LEU A 12 -11.53 5.50 -25.33
N VAL A 13 -11.92 4.24 -25.09
CA VAL A 13 -12.71 3.85 -23.91
C VAL A 13 -11.82 3.52 -22.72
N ALA A 14 -10.74 2.77 -22.93
CA ALA A 14 -9.87 2.30 -21.85
C ALA A 14 -9.14 3.46 -21.13
N LEU A 15 -8.67 4.46 -21.87
CA LEU A 15 -7.97 5.62 -21.31
C LEU A 15 -8.83 6.44 -20.33
N PRO A 16 -10.05 6.90 -20.69
CA PRO A 16 -10.90 7.65 -19.76
C PRO A 16 -11.40 6.78 -18.61
N VAL A 17 -11.70 5.49 -18.82
CA VAL A 17 -12.09 4.58 -17.73
C VAL A 17 -10.96 4.43 -16.72
N ALA A 18 -9.72 4.26 -17.18
CA ALA A 18 -8.54 4.20 -16.33
C ALA A 18 -8.33 5.51 -15.56
N ALA A 19 -8.47 6.66 -16.22
CA ALA A 19 -8.35 7.97 -15.59
C ALA A 19 -9.43 8.19 -14.52
N LEU A 20 -10.69 7.84 -14.81
CA LEU A 20 -11.81 7.97 -13.89
C LEU A 20 -11.60 7.07 -12.65
N THR A 21 -11.17 5.83 -12.87
CA THR A 21 -10.89 4.89 -11.78
C THR A 21 -9.77 5.41 -10.88
N ARG A 22 -8.68 5.92 -11.46
CA ARG A 22 -7.60 6.57 -10.69
C ARG A 22 -8.12 7.75 -9.87
N LYS A 23 -8.94 8.61 -10.46
CA LYS A 23 -9.54 9.77 -9.77
C LYS A 23 -10.43 9.35 -8.60
N VAL A 24 -11.27 8.34 -8.78
CA VAL A 24 -12.16 7.81 -7.73
C VAL A 24 -11.34 7.18 -6.59
N VAL A 25 -10.33 6.39 -6.92
CA VAL A 25 -9.43 5.78 -5.93
C VAL A 25 -8.68 6.85 -5.14
N ALA A 26 -8.13 7.85 -5.82
CA ALA A 26 -7.45 8.98 -5.18
C ALA A 26 -8.38 9.76 -4.25
N ARG A 27 -9.61 10.05 -4.68
CA ARG A 27 -10.61 10.73 -3.84
C ARG A 27 -10.98 9.93 -2.59
N ARG A 28 -11.15 8.61 -2.72
CA ARG A 28 -11.42 7.73 -1.58
C ARG A 28 -10.24 7.63 -0.63
N ALA A 29 -9.01 7.59 -1.15
CA ALA A 29 -7.80 7.63 -0.35
C ALA A 29 -7.68 8.95 0.42
N ALA A 30 -7.93 10.09 -0.26
CA ALA A 30 -7.96 11.40 0.37
C ALA A 30 -9.00 11.48 1.50
N GLY A 31 -10.21 10.96 1.28
CA GLY A 31 -11.24 10.86 2.33
C GLY A 31 -10.78 10.04 3.53
N ARG A 32 -10.15 8.87 3.30
CA ARG A 32 -9.58 8.05 4.38
C ARG A 32 -8.46 8.75 5.15
N ASN A 33 -7.63 9.53 4.45
CA ASN A 33 -6.56 10.29 5.08
C ASN A 33 -7.12 11.44 5.92
N ALA A 34 -8.14 12.15 5.42
CA ALA A 34 -8.82 13.21 6.18
C ALA A 34 -9.47 12.64 7.46
N SER A 35 -10.18 11.51 7.36
CA SER A 35 -10.74 10.84 8.55
C SER A 35 -9.65 10.40 9.54
N ALA A 36 -8.51 9.90 9.06
CA ALA A 36 -7.40 9.53 9.92
C ALA A 36 -6.74 10.75 10.59
N ALA A 37 -6.61 11.87 9.86
CA ALA A 37 -6.12 13.14 10.41
C ALA A 37 -7.07 13.70 11.49
N ALA A 38 -8.37 13.44 11.36
CA ALA A 38 -9.38 13.75 12.38
C ALA A 38 -9.41 12.75 13.56
N GLY A 39 -8.44 11.83 13.65
CA GLY A 39 -8.29 10.88 14.77
C GLY A 39 -9.02 9.54 14.60
N ALA A 40 -9.68 9.29 13.47
CA ALA A 40 -10.33 7.99 13.25
C ALA A 40 -9.31 6.88 12.97
N VAL A 41 -9.54 5.68 13.54
CA VAL A 41 -8.73 4.49 13.23
C VAL A 41 -9.14 3.94 11.86
N VAL A 42 -8.45 4.39 10.82
CA VAL A 42 -8.73 4.00 9.43
C VAL A 42 -7.69 3.01 8.92
N ALA A 43 -8.16 1.84 8.48
CA ALA A 43 -7.29 0.84 7.88
C ALA A 43 -6.84 1.25 6.46
N VAL A 44 -5.58 0.96 6.13
CA VAL A 44 -4.99 1.18 4.81
C VAL A 44 -5.15 -0.07 3.95
N PRO A 45 -5.88 -0.03 2.83
CA PRO A 45 -5.90 -1.11 1.86
C PRO A 45 -4.50 -1.30 1.26
N CYS A 46 -3.99 -2.53 1.27
CA CYS A 46 -2.67 -2.84 0.74
C CYS A 46 -2.61 -4.27 0.19
N GLN A 47 -1.54 -4.57 -0.55
CA GLN A 47 -1.15 -5.94 -0.85
C GLN A 47 0.18 -6.24 -0.19
N ALA A 48 0.27 -7.33 0.57
CA ALA A 48 1.48 -7.69 1.31
C ALA A 48 2.15 -8.92 0.72
N ARG A 49 3.48 -8.91 0.67
CA ARG A 49 4.30 -10.02 0.18
C ARG A 49 5.41 -10.33 1.18
N TRP A 50 5.35 -11.51 1.79
CA TRP A 50 6.43 -12.03 2.65
C TRP A 50 7.54 -12.64 1.80
N ARG A 51 8.78 -12.22 2.08
CA ARG A 51 9.99 -12.79 1.49
C ARG A 51 10.82 -13.41 2.60
N GLN A 52 11.15 -14.68 2.43
CA GLN A 52 12.07 -15.41 3.29
C GLN A 52 13.15 -16.01 2.38
N GLY A 53 14.38 -15.51 2.50
CA GLY A 53 15.47 -15.84 1.56
C GLY A 53 15.15 -15.47 0.10
N ALA A 54 15.51 -16.33 -0.85
CA ALA A 54 15.27 -16.11 -2.28
C ALA A 54 13.83 -16.44 -2.75
N ARG A 55 13.00 -17.07 -1.91
CA ARG A 55 11.64 -17.47 -2.30
C ARG A 55 10.67 -16.28 -2.28
N ARG A 56 10.08 -16.00 -3.44
CA ARG A 56 9.03 -14.97 -3.62
C ARG A 56 7.67 -15.61 -3.35
N ARG A 57 6.90 -15.10 -2.38
CA ARG A 57 5.45 -15.36 -2.30
C ARG A 57 4.69 -14.33 -3.15
N THR A 58 3.47 -14.65 -3.53
CA THR A 58 2.57 -13.71 -4.23
C THR A 58 2.09 -12.60 -3.29
N PHE A 59 1.68 -11.48 -3.86
CA PHE A 59 1.05 -10.39 -3.11
C PHE A 59 -0.34 -10.82 -2.65
N VAL A 60 -0.59 -10.74 -1.34
CA VAL A 60 -1.87 -11.07 -0.72
C VAL A 60 -2.61 -9.77 -0.37
N PRO A 61 -3.82 -9.55 -0.92
CA PRO A 61 -4.59 -8.36 -0.59
C PRO A 61 -5.07 -8.39 0.87
N GLY A 62 -5.05 -7.23 1.52
CA GLY A 62 -5.48 -7.08 2.90
C GLY A 62 -5.54 -5.62 3.33
N LYS A 63 -5.58 -5.44 4.64
CA LYS A 63 -5.63 -4.12 5.27
C LYS A 63 -4.56 -4.03 6.36
N LEU A 64 -3.82 -2.93 6.36
CA LEU A 64 -2.90 -2.55 7.41
C LEU A 64 -3.61 -1.58 8.36
N ARG A 65 -3.40 -1.71 9.65
CA ARG A 65 -4.00 -0.84 10.67
C ARG A 65 -3.02 -0.67 11.82
N PRO A 66 -3.11 0.41 12.61
CA PRO A 66 -2.35 0.49 13.85
C PRO A 66 -2.73 -0.69 14.75
N GLY A 67 -1.75 -1.31 15.39
CA GLY A 67 -2.00 -2.31 16.43
C GLY A 67 -2.42 -1.65 17.74
N PRO A 68 -3.04 -2.41 18.65
CA PRO A 68 -3.30 -1.94 20.00
C PRO A 68 -1.99 -1.62 20.71
N ASP A 69 -1.97 -0.52 21.46
CA ASP A 69 -1.00 -0.24 22.53
C ASP A 69 0.48 -0.47 22.16
N GLY A 70 0.94 0.14 21.06
CA GLY A 70 2.35 0.13 20.70
C GLY A 70 2.89 -1.21 20.19
N THR A 71 2.02 -2.21 19.95
CA THR A 71 2.41 -3.54 19.43
C THR A 71 2.86 -3.56 17.96
N GLY A 72 2.90 -2.40 17.30
CA GLY A 72 3.22 -2.27 15.88
C GLY A 72 2.00 -2.39 14.97
N ALA A 73 2.16 -2.18 13.66
CA ALA A 73 1.05 -2.27 12.73
C ALA A 73 0.55 -3.71 12.54
N VAL A 74 -0.76 -3.88 12.33
CA VAL A 74 -1.41 -5.18 12.14
C VAL A 74 -1.90 -5.31 10.71
N PHE A 75 -1.45 -6.36 10.03
CA PHE A 75 -1.95 -6.75 8.73
C PHE A 75 -3.04 -7.82 8.86
N LYS A 76 -4.15 -7.66 8.12
CA LYS A 76 -5.22 -8.65 8.03
C LYS A 76 -5.64 -8.85 6.58
N ALA A 77 -5.49 -10.07 6.07
CA ALA A 77 -6.08 -10.52 4.82
C ALA A 77 -7.46 -11.16 5.06
N PRO A 78 -8.36 -11.17 4.05
CA PRO A 78 -9.61 -11.92 4.10
C PRO A 78 -9.35 -13.40 4.44
N LEU A 79 -10.17 -13.98 5.32
CA LEU A 79 -10.12 -15.41 5.70
C LEU A 79 -8.78 -15.91 6.28
N ARG A 80 -7.84 -15.03 6.61
CA ARG A 80 -6.55 -15.38 7.25
C ARG A 80 -6.44 -14.78 8.63
N ARG A 81 -5.62 -15.35 9.51
CA ARG A 81 -5.33 -14.74 10.82
C ARG A 81 -4.68 -13.37 10.66
N ALA A 82 -4.92 -12.48 11.62
CA ALA A 82 -4.21 -11.20 11.67
C ALA A 82 -2.74 -11.47 11.99
N VAL A 83 -1.84 -10.69 11.39
CA VAL A 83 -0.41 -10.75 11.62
C VAL A 83 0.01 -9.41 12.22
N VAL A 84 0.53 -9.45 13.44
CA VAL A 84 1.15 -8.30 14.09
C VAL A 84 2.56 -8.16 13.52
N LEU A 85 2.90 -6.98 13.02
CA LEU A 85 4.26 -6.70 12.57
C LEU A 85 5.14 -6.37 13.77
N PRO A 86 6.35 -6.95 13.85
CA PRO A 86 7.28 -6.61 14.92
C PRO A 86 7.55 -5.09 15.00
N VAL A 87 7.78 -4.55 16.18
CA VAL A 87 8.28 -3.18 16.35
C VAL A 87 9.79 -3.13 16.19
N GLY A 88 10.35 -1.95 15.90
CA GLY A 88 11.80 -1.75 15.77
C GLY A 88 12.40 -2.26 14.45
N GLY A 89 11.57 -2.63 13.48
CA GLY A 89 12.01 -2.89 12.11
C GLY A 89 12.43 -1.62 11.38
N ARG A 90 12.96 -1.78 10.17
CA ARG A 90 13.29 -0.66 9.27
C ARG A 90 12.41 -0.76 8.04
N ALA A 91 11.89 0.36 7.56
CA ALA A 91 11.19 0.35 6.29
C ALA A 91 11.69 1.44 5.33
N ALA A 92 11.53 1.17 4.04
CA ALA A 92 11.94 2.06 2.96
C ALA A 92 10.84 2.13 1.91
N VAL A 93 10.66 3.30 1.31
CA VAL A 93 9.71 3.50 0.21
C VAL A 93 10.44 3.29 -1.12
N ARG A 94 9.82 2.54 -2.02
CA ARG A 94 10.28 2.24 -3.38
C ARG A 94 9.17 2.52 -4.38
N GLU A 95 9.59 2.83 -5.59
CA GLU A 95 8.67 2.92 -6.72
C GLU A 95 8.08 1.55 -7.04
N SER A 96 6.79 1.55 -7.39
CA SER A 96 6.12 0.38 -7.91
C SER A 96 6.15 0.43 -9.44
N TRP A 97 6.31 -0.73 -10.08
CA TRP A 97 6.06 -0.85 -11.52
C TRP A 97 4.59 -0.60 -11.89
N ARG A 98 3.66 -0.74 -10.92
CA ARG A 98 2.24 -0.42 -11.11
C ARG A 98 2.03 1.09 -10.96
N PRO A 99 1.48 1.79 -11.97
CA PRO A 99 1.18 3.21 -11.89
C PRO A 99 0.25 3.55 -10.72
N GLY A 100 0.53 4.66 -10.01
CA GLY A 100 -0.30 5.15 -8.91
C GLY A 100 -0.11 4.39 -7.59
N MET A 101 0.94 3.56 -7.48
CA MET A 101 1.26 2.78 -6.29
C MET A 101 2.72 2.94 -5.88
N ARG A 102 2.98 2.76 -4.59
CA ARG A 102 4.33 2.60 -4.02
C ARG A 102 4.48 1.25 -3.37
N VAL A 103 5.73 0.81 -3.24
CA VAL A 103 6.10 -0.37 -2.46
C VAL A 103 6.84 0.09 -1.21
N LEU A 104 6.31 -0.23 -0.03
CA LEU A 104 7.00 -0.05 1.23
C LEU A 104 7.66 -1.37 1.62
N GLU A 105 8.98 -1.41 1.58
CA GLU A 105 9.77 -2.56 2.01
C GLU A 105 10.01 -2.47 3.50
N TYR A 106 9.36 -3.32 4.29
CA TYR A 106 9.57 -3.45 5.71
C TYR A 106 10.49 -4.63 6.01
N ARG A 107 11.53 -4.39 6.81
CA ARG A 107 12.43 -5.41 7.36
C ARG A 107 12.20 -5.52 8.85
N ALA A 108 11.68 -6.67 9.28
CA ALA A 108 11.53 -6.98 10.69
C ALA A 108 12.91 -7.08 11.37
N PRO A 109 12.98 -6.89 12.70
CA PRO A 109 14.21 -7.11 13.48
C PRO A 109 14.79 -8.51 13.30
N GLY A 110 13.92 -9.52 13.14
CA GLY A 110 14.31 -10.91 12.86
C GLY A 110 14.80 -11.18 11.44
N GLY A 111 14.98 -10.15 10.60
CA GLY A 111 15.50 -10.27 9.24
C GLY A 111 14.47 -10.61 8.17
N GLU A 112 13.22 -10.90 8.56
CA GLU A 112 12.12 -11.13 7.63
C GLU A 112 11.81 -9.86 6.83
N ARG A 113 11.56 -10.01 5.53
CA ARG A 113 11.22 -8.89 4.66
C ARG A 113 9.77 -9.01 4.20
N ILE A 114 9.03 -7.91 4.31
CA ILE A 114 7.63 -7.80 3.91
C ILE A 114 7.50 -6.59 3.01
N ASP A 115 7.03 -6.79 1.77
CA ASP A 115 6.76 -5.68 0.86
C ASP A 115 5.26 -5.36 0.90
N PHE A 116 4.90 -4.10 1.13
CA PHE A 116 3.53 -3.59 1.08
C PHE A 116 3.33 -2.72 -0.16
N GLN A 117 2.50 -3.15 -1.08
CA GLN A 117 2.07 -2.34 -2.22
C GLN A 117 0.81 -1.56 -1.83
N VAL A 118 0.88 -0.23 -1.90
CA VAL A 118 -0.19 0.70 -1.51
C VAL A 118 -0.38 1.78 -2.57
N TYR A 119 -1.53 2.45 -2.58
CA TYR A 119 -1.72 3.62 -3.44
C TYR A 119 -0.83 4.78 -2.98
N ASP A 120 -0.36 5.59 -3.94
CA ASP A 120 0.54 6.73 -3.65
C ASP A 120 -0.02 7.66 -2.57
N ALA A 121 -1.32 7.96 -2.66
CA ALA A 121 -2.01 8.80 -1.69
C ALA A 121 -2.00 8.24 -0.26
N GLU A 122 -1.79 6.94 -0.08
CA GLU A 122 -1.75 6.30 1.25
C GLU A 122 -0.31 5.95 1.69
N ALA A 123 0.71 6.24 0.86
CA ALA A 123 2.08 5.85 1.12
C ALA A 123 2.63 6.45 2.41
N ASP A 124 2.49 7.76 2.63
CA ASP A 124 3.04 8.44 3.80
C ASP A 124 2.37 7.98 5.11
N ARG A 125 1.06 7.76 5.08
CA ARG A 125 0.35 7.18 6.23
C ARG A 125 0.81 5.75 6.50
N THR A 126 1.05 4.96 5.46
CA THR A 126 1.59 3.60 5.60
C THR A 126 3.01 3.65 6.17
N ALA A 127 3.84 4.60 5.73
CA ALA A 127 5.19 4.82 6.23
C ALA A 127 5.17 5.11 7.74
N ARG A 128 4.31 6.04 8.19
CA ARG A 128 4.11 6.33 9.62
C ARG A 128 3.64 5.11 10.41
N LEU A 129 2.70 4.32 9.88
CA LEU A 129 2.25 3.08 10.52
C LEU A 129 3.38 2.04 10.69
N LEU A 130 4.31 2.00 9.74
CA LEU A 130 5.47 1.11 9.78
C LEU A 130 6.65 1.69 10.57
N GLY A 131 6.48 2.89 11.14
CA GLY A 131 7.54 3.57 11.89
C GLY A 131 8.71 4.01 11.02
N ILE A 132 8.47 4.33 9.74
CA ILE A 132 9.47 5.01 8.91
C ILE A 132 9.52 6.46 9.38
N PRO A 133 10.68 6.95 9.86
CA PRO A 133 10.85 8.34 10.23
C PRO A 133 10.60 9.25 9.02
N ASP A 134 9.96 10.39 9.25
CA ASP A 134 9.72 11.37 8.21
C ASP A 134 11.07 11.92 7.74
N PRO A 135 11.33 12.07 6.43
CA PRO A 135 12.52 12.78 5.96
C PRO A 135 12.70 14.17 6.60
N ALA A 136 11.61 14.83 6.99
CA ALA A 136 11.63 16.08 7.74
C ALA A 136 12.18 15.96 9.18
N ASP A 137 12.18 14.76 9.77
CA ASP A 137 12.74 14.51 11.11
C ASP A 137 14.28 14.55 11.12
N TYR A 138 14.91 14.64 9.96
CA TYR A 138 16.36 14.70 9.75
C TYR A 138 16.87 16.03 9.19
N ALA A 139 15.97 17.00 8.95
CA ALA A 139 16.28 18.33 8.42
C ALA A 139 16.35 19.36 9.56
#